data_AF-A0A353R4V0-F1
#
_entry.id   AF-A0A353R4V0-F1
#
_cell.length_a   1.000
_cell.length_b   1.000
_cell.length_c   1.000
_cell.angle_alpha   90.00
_cell.angle_beta   90.00
_cell.angle_gamma   90.00
#
_symmetry.space_group_name_H-M   'P 1'
#
loop_
_entity.id
_entity.type
_entity.pdbx_description
1 polymer ?
#
loop_
_entity_poly.entity_id
_entity_poly.type
_entity_poly.pdbx_seq_one_letter_code
_entity_poly.pdbx_strand_id
1 'polypeptide(L)'
;IAAKGSICIDGISLTVNTVAGQHFETNIIPHTRERTTLGQYQPGQRVNLEVDLLARYLERLMQNPSGESRITESWLAQQGFASPAGEG
;
A
#
# COMPACT_ATOMS: atom_id res chain seq x y z
N ILE A 1 -4.49 -5.24 0.63
CA ILE A 1 -4.03 -4.99 2.01
C ILE A 1 -2.53 -5.28 1.98
N ALA A 2 -1.69 -4.32 2.34
CA ALA A 2 -0.24 -4.55 2.33
C ALA A 2 0.20 -5.25 3.61
N ALA A 3 1.07 -6.26 3.51
CA ALA A 3 1.70 -6.86 4.68
C ALA A 3 2.55 -5.79 5.40
N LYS A 4 2.47 -5.74 6.74
CA LYS A 4 3.07 -4.70 7.60
C LYS A 4 2.50 -3.29 7.42
N GLY A 5 1.39 -3.13 6.70
CA GLY A 5 0.63 -1.89 6.65
C GLY A 5 -0.31 -1.74 7.85
N SER A 6 -0.91 -0.56 7.96
CA SER A 6 -2.02 -0.26 8.86
C SER A 6 -3.36 -0.62 8.20
N ILE A 7 -4.32 -1.02 9.04
CA ILE A 7 -5.71 -1.23 8.66
C ILE A 7 -6.62 -0.75 9.79
N CYS A 8 -7.76 -0.15 9.45
CA CYS A 8 -8.79 0.15 10.44
C CYS A 8 -9.93 -0.86 10.32
N ILE A 9 -10.34 -1.42 11.46
CA ILE A 9 -11.53 -2.27 11.59
C ILE A 9 -12.53 -1.54 12.47
N ASP A 10 -13.67 -1.15 11.92
CA ASP A 10 -14.67 -0.29 12.59
C ASP A 10 -14.03 0.94 13.28
N GLY A 11 -13.10 1.59 12.57
CA GLY A 11 -12.37 2.77 13.05
C GLY A 11 -11.20 2.47 14.00
N ILE A 12 -10.95 1.20 14.35
CA ILE A 12 -9.86 0.80 15.24
C ILE A 12 -8.61 0.54 14.41
N SER A 13 -7.60 1.40 14.57
CA SER A 13 -6.32 1.26 13.87
C SER A 13 -5.51 0.08 14.42
N LEU A 14 -5.12 -0.80 13.52
CA LEU A 14 -4.39 -2.05 13.79
C LEU A 14 -3.25 -2.23 12.79
N THR A 15 -2.27 -3.03 13.17
CA THR A 15 -1.18 -3.45 12.28
C THR A 15 -1.51 -4.80 11.64
N VAL A 16 -1.28 -4.91 10.34
CA VAL A 16 -1.43 -6.17 9.59
C VAL A 16 -0.16 -7.01 9.74
N ASN A 17 -0.31 -8.22 10.27
CA ASN A 17 0.79 -9.15 10.49
C ASN A 17 1.11 -9.93 9.21
N THR A 18 0.09 -10.55 8.62
CA THR A 18 0.19 -11.42 7.44
C THR A 18 -0.96 -11.12 6.48
N VAL A 19 -0.72 -11.36 5.20
CA VAL A 19 -1.73 -11.26 4.14
C VAL A 19 -1.61 -12.50 3.26
N ALA A 20 -2.73 -13.20 3.04
CA ALA A 20 -2.81 -14.38 2.20
C ALA A 20 -4.07 -14.31 1.32
N GLY A 21 -3.89 -13.92 0.06
CA GLY A 21 -4.99 -13.69 -0.87
C GLY A 21 -5.97 -12.63 -0.37
N GLN A 22 -7.20 -13.04 -0.05
CA GLN A 22 -8.26 -12.17 0.47
C GLN A 22 -8.36 -12.17 2.00
N HIS A 23 -7.44 -12.85 2.70
CA HIS A 23 -7.40 -12.92 4.15
C HIS A 23 -6.19 -12.16 4.69
N PHE A 24 -6.33 -11.62 5.91
CA PHE A 24 -5.26 -10.98 6.65
C PHE A 24 -5.39 -11.30 8.13
N GLU A 25 -4.27 -11.21 8.85
CA GLU A 25 -4.24 -11.43 10.30
C GLU A 25 -3.70 -10.20 11.01
N THR A 26 -4.15 -10.03 12.26
CA THR A 26 -3.70 -8.96 13.15
C THR A 26 -3.67 -9.47 14.58
N ASN A 27 -2.69 -9.01 15.37
CA ASN A 27 -2.59 -9.33 16.78
C ASN A 27 -3.26 -8.26 17.63
N ILE A 28 -4.20 -8.66 18.49
CA ILE A 28 -4.89 -7.76 19.41
C ILE A 28 -4.31 -7.93 20.82
N ILE A 29 -3.74 -6.85 21.35
CA ILE A 29 -3.29 -6.82 22.76
C ILE A 29 -4.48 -6.67 23.72
N PRO A 30 -4.37 -7.14 24.98
CA PRO A 30 -5.47 -7.09 25.95
C PRO A 30 -6.10 -5.71 26.10
N HIS A 31 -5.27 -4.66 26.19
CA HIS A 31 -5.77 -3.28 26.31
C HIS A 31 -6.68 -2.87 25.15
N THR A 32 -6.29 -3.17 23.90
CA THR A 32 -7.11 -2.88 22.72
C THR A 32 -8.39 -3.70 22.72
N ARG A 33 -8.32 -4.97 23.12
CA ARG A 33 -9.50 -5.84 23.23
C ARG A 33 -10.51 -5.33 24.26
N GLU A 34 -10.03 -4.84 25.40
CA GLU A 34 -10.86 -4.37 26.53
C GLU A 34 -11.42 -2.97 26.30
N ARG A 35 -10.69 -2.11 25.57
CA ARG A 35 -11.06 -0.71 25.35
C ARG A 35 -11.81 -0.45 24.04
N THR A 36 -12.08 -1.49 23.25
CA THR A 36 -12.79 -1.37 21.97
C THR A 36 -13.87 -2.44 21.82
N THR A 37 -14.62 -2.37 20.72
CA THR A 37 -15.67 -3.35 20.39
C THR A 37 -15.12 -4.71 19.98
N LEU A 38 -13.82 -4.83 19.69
CA LEU A 38 -13.17 -6.08 19.25
C LEU A 38 -13.38 -7.25 20.21
N GLY A 39 -13.47 -6.97 21.52
CA GLY A 39 -13.70 -8.01 22.53
C GLY A 39 -15.02 -8.76 22.39
N GLN A 40 -15.98 -8.20 21.63
CA GLN A 40 -17.33 -8.75 21.43
C GLN A 40 -17.49 -9.42 20.05
N TYR A 41 -16.46 -9.39 19.21
CA TYR A 41 -16.55 -9.87 17.83
C TYR A 41 -16.74 -11.38 17.80
N GLN A 42 -17.54 -11.82 16.84
CA GLN A 42 -17.79 -13.23 16.58
C GLN A 42 -17.35 -13.62 15.17
N PRO A 43 -16.89 -14.87 14.96
CA PRO A 43 -16.62 -15.36 13.62
C PRO A 43 -17.82 -15.17 12.69
N GLY A 44 -17.57 -14.68 11.48
CA GLY A 44 -18.62 -14.40 10.48
C GLY A 44 -19.31 -13.03 10.61
N GLN A 45 -19.02 -12.26 11.66
CA GLN A 45 -19.49 -10.89 11.80
C GLN A 45 -18.96 -10.01 10.66
N ARG A 46 -19.82 -9.15 10.11
CA ARG A 46 -19.42 -8.10 9.18
C ARG A 46 -18.85 -6.91 9.93
N VAL A 47 -17.80 -6.33 9.38
CA VAL A 47 -17.08 -5.18 9.94
C VAL A 47 -16.78 -4.20 8.82
N ASN A 48 -16.59 -2.93 9.17
CA ASN A 48 -16.11 -1.93 8.22
C ASN A 48 -14.59 -2.00 8.16
N LEU A 49 -14.03 -2.03 6.95
CA LEU A 49 -12.60 -2.07 6.72
C LEU A 49 -12.16 -0.82 5.96
N GLU A 50 -11.19 -0.10 6.52
CA GLU A 50 -10.51 0.99 5.84
C GLU A 50 -9.03 0.63 5.69
N VAL A 51 -8.54 0.64 4.46
CA VAL A 51 -7.15 0.31 4.13
C VAL A 51 -6.33 1.57 3.98
N ASP A 52 -5.07 1.54 4.43
CA ASP A 52 -4.18 2.70 4.27
C ASP A 52 -3.98 3.01 2.78
N LEU A 53 -4.42 4.21 2.40
CA LEU A 53 -4.36 4.73 1.04
C LEU A 53 -2.90 4.82 0.55
N LEU A 54 -1.96 5.13 1.44
CA LEU A 54 -0.53 5.24 1.12
C LEU A 54 0.06 3.88 0.79
N ALA A 55 -0.23 2.85 1.60
CA ALA A 55 0.23 1.50 1.32
C ALA A 55 -0.32 0.98 -0.02
N ARG A 56 -1.61 1.26 -0.31
CA ARG A 56 -2.23 0.93 -1.59
C ARG A 56 -1.62 1.69 -2.76
N TYR A 57 -1.26 2.96 -2.56
CA TYR A 57 -0.64 3.79 -3.58
C TYR A 57 0.79 3.34 -3.88
N LEU A 58 1.59 3.05 -2.85
CA LEU A 58 2.93 2.50 -2.99
C LEU A 58 2.91 1.12 -3.66
N GLU A 59 2.02 0.23 -3.25
CA GLU A 59 1.84 -1.08 -3.91
C GLU A 59 1.51 -0.91 -5.39
N ARG A 60 0.62 0.03 -5.75
CA ARG A 60 0.29 0.34 -7.15
C ARG A 60 1.47 0.94 -7.92
N LEU A 61 2.27 1.82 -7.30
CA LEU A 61 3.50 2.36 -7.90
C LEU A 61 4.54 1.26 -8.14
N MET A 62 4.68 0.32 -7.20
CA MET A 62 5.62 -0.80 -7.30
C MET A 62 5.17 -1.89 -8.28
N GLN A 63 3.86 -2.03 -8.51
CA GLN A 63 3.30 -2.92 -9.54
C GLN A 63 3.44 -2.32 -10.97
N ASN A 64 3.66 -1.01 -11.08
CA ASN A 64 3.94 -0.30 -12.34
C ASN A 64 5.28 0.48 -12.27
N PRO A 65 6.42 -0.20 -12.06
CA PRO A 65 7.73 0.47 -12.03
C PRO A 65 8.11 1.04 -13.41
N SER A 66 7.49 0.52 -14.46
CA SER A 66 7.59 1.00 -15.84
C SER A 66 6.39 1.86 -16.18
N GLY A 67 6.35 3.08 -15.65
CA GLY A 67 5.96 4.16 -16.56
C GLY A 67 7.02 4.14 -17.66
N GLU A 68 6.72 3.53 -18.82
CA GLU A 68 7.53 3.77 -20.02
C GLU A 68 7.63 5.29 -20.14
N SER A 69 8.80 5.82 -19.82
CA SER A 69 9.08 7.21 -20.06
C SER A 69 8.97 7.38 -21.56
N ARG A 70 7.88 8.01 -22.03
CA ARG A 70 7.71 8.43 -23.43
C ARG A 70 8.80 9.42 -23.89
N ILE A 71 9.67 9.81 -22.96
CA ILE A 71 10.83 10.64 -23.15
C ILE A 71 12.02 9.71 -23.37
N THR A 72 12.34 9.46 -24.64
CA THR A 72 13.59 8.79 -25.05
C THR A 72 14.73 9.81 -25.09
N GLU A 73 15.97 9.35 -24.98
CA GLU A 73 17.15 10.20 -25.14
C GLU A 73 17.16 10.92 -26.51
N SER A 74 16.69 10.22 -27.55
CA SER A 74 16.50 10.80 -28.89
C SER A 74 15.45 11.92 -28.93
N TRP A 75 14.36 11.79 -28.17
CA TRP A 75 13.36 12.85 -28.04
C TRP A 75 13.91 14.06 -27.27
N LEU A 76 14.69 13.82 -26.21
CA LEU A 76 15.36 14.89 -25.44
C LEU A 76 16.36 15.67 -26.30
N ALA A 77 17.14 14.97 -27.13
CA ALA A 77 18.07 15.57 -28.07
C ALA A 77 17.32 16.42 -29.14
N GLN A 78 16.20 15.92 -29.67
CA GLN A 78 15.37 16.68 -30.64
C GLN A 78 14.77 17.96 -30.04
N GLN A 79 14.47 17.97 -28.75
CA GLN A 79 13.95 19.15 -28.04
C GLN A 79 15.05 20.08 -27.49
N GLY A 80 16.34 19.76 -27.74
CA GLY A 80 17.47 20.59 -27.33
C GLY A 80 17.85 20.47 -25.85
N PHE A 81 17.36 19.46 -25.14
CA PHE A 81 17.63 19.24 -23.71
C PHE A 81 18.84 18.31 -23.46
N ALA A 82 19.34 17.60 -24.47
CA ALA A 82 20.50 16.73 -24.37
C ALA A 82 21.49 17.00 -25.51
N SER A 83 22.77 17.19 -25.18
CA SER A 83 23.85 17.23 -26.17
C SER A 83 24.23 15.79 -26.57
N PRO A 84 24.61 15.52 -27.83
CA PRO A 84 25.10 14.21 -28.21
C PRO A 84 26.27 13.83 -27.31
N ALA A 85 26.13 12.72 -26.58
CA ALA A 85 27.21 12.16 -25.79
C ALA A 85 28.29 11.64 -26.75
N GLY A 86 29.32 12.46 -26.97
CA GLY A 86 30.52 12.06 -27.72
C GLY A 86 30.81 12.92 -28.94
N GLU A 87 31.20 14.17 -28.72
CA GLU A 87 32.17 14.82 -29.61
C GLU A 87 33.33 15.32 -28.74
N GLY A 88 34.37 14.49 -28.69
CA GLY A 88 35.75 14.87 -28.42
C GLY A 88 36.58 14.56 -29.64
#